data_AF-A0A954A076-F1
#
_entry.id   AF-A0A954A076-F1
#
_cell.length_a   1.000
_cell.length_b   1.000
_cell.length_c   1.000
_cell.angle_alpha   90.00
_cell.angle_beta   90.00
_cell.angle_gamma   90.00
#
_symmetry.space_group_name_H-M   'P 1'
#
loop_
_entity.id
_entity.type
_entity.pdbx_description
1 polymer ?
#
loop_
_entity_poly.entity_id
_entity_poly.type
_entity_poly.pdbx_seq_one_letter_code
_entity_poly.pdbx_strand_id
1 'polypeptide(L)'
;MSSGVVVVVRAPSEVVGLVTWAMRFALVVGAEQVDVVDVTAVGARVGPVPLDAPESADDRVAAAVRESRAASQAQATPKPAEGWHSADALPELSLRRVSGSRPIPDLLSELGVGDAKLLVYGDGEDGPVDRKLSQELLRRAPCEVLWLRCADRASRSGRMLVPITGGPNSATALRRATELTQRFGGVVHALLVEPPIGADAVAVGGRIAGRLVNELGERGRGVVEPRVVVAEDPVRAITDAWQDGEYDVLLVGASPVVAMQRFFSGRIGERLRERTASAGTVGIVRQAVPLHARLGSRLSELVRAVVPQVDRAGRIELTERIQQASSFGFDFVALVCLATLIAALGLIRGSAAVVIGAMLVAPLMTPLVGCGLAIVQGNARLVRGAALSVLLGFVLAFLIGTITGALIPGVTLNAELASRCAGADGIDFAVAFASGLAAAYATARPGLSAALPGVAIAAALVPPIASSGITASLAKGGEAWRAFELFFVNIVAIVLGSAVSMFAVGLRGDRQQRRPWQIQLLLGLSIVAVALVLWLRSRPH
;
A
#
# COMPACT_ATOMS: atom_id res chain seq x y z
N MET A 1 -15.79 8.77 -20.90
CA MET A 1 -15.42 9.41 -22.17
C MET A 1 -13.89 9.36 -22.25
N SER A 2 -13.23 8.43 -22.94
CA SER A 2 -13.66 7.29 -23.77
C SER A 2 -13.60 5.97 -22.97
N SER A 3 -14.70 5.25 -22.96
CA SER A 3 -14.97 4.06 -22.13
C SER A 3 -14.43 2.78 -22.78
N GLY A 4 -13.25 2.83 -23.40
CA GLY A 4 -12.76 1.82 -24.35
C GLY A 4 -11.80 0.78 -23.78
N VAL A 5 -11.50 -0.25 -24.58
CA VAL A 5 -10.38 -1.18 -24.38
C VAL A 5 -9.22 -0.72 -25.24
N VAL A 6 -8.00 -0.67 -24.67
CA VAL A 6 -6.78 -0.38 -25.43
C VAL A 6 -6.02 -1.68 -25.64
N VAL A 7 -5.64 -1.98 -26.87
CA VAL A 7 -4.85 -3.18 -27.23
C VAL A 7 -3.49 -2.73 -27.72
N VAL A 8 -2.42 -3.05 -27.00
CA VAL A 8 -1.06 -2.71 -27.39
C VAL A 8 -0.45 -3.89 -28.15
N VAL A 9 -0.16 -3.65 -29.43
CA VAL A 9 0.44 -4.62 -30.34
C VAL A 9 1.90 -4.26 -30.59
N ARG A 10 2.77 -5.27 -30.54
CA ARG A 10 4.23 -5.12 -30.76
C ARG A 10 4.83 -6.13 -31.75
N ALA A 11 4.03 -7.07 -32.23
CA ALA A 11 4.41 -7.96 -33.31
C ALA A 11 3.16 -8.30 -34.14
N PRO A 12 3.25 -8.36 -35.47
CA PRO A 12 2.12 -8.74 -36.32
C PRO A 12 1.53 -10.11 -35.97
N SER A 13 2.36 -11.04 -35.49
CA SER A 13 1.95 -12.40 -35.09
C SER A 13 0.97 -12.42 -33.91
N GLU A 14 0.97 -11.40 -33.06
CA GLU A 14 0.11 -11.35 -31.87
C GLU A 14 -1.25 -10.71 -32.14
N VAL A 15 -1.38 -9.96 -33.23
CA VAL A 15 -2.56 -9.12 -33.52
C VAL A 15 -3.84 -9.93 -33.47
N VAL A 16 -3.89 -11.05 -34.21
CA VAL A 16 -5.12 -11.84 -34.36
C VAL A 16 -5.59 -12.35 -33.01
N GLY A 17 -4.69 -12.93 -32.21
CA GLY A 17 -5.01 -13.44 -30.89
C GLY A 17 -5.43 -12.34 -29.91
N LEU A 18 -4.62 -11.28 -29.79
CA LEU A 18 -4.86 -10.19 -28.84
C LEU A 18 -6.15 -9.43 -29.15
N VAL A 19 -6.39 -9.09 -30.42
CA VAL A 19 -7.60 -8.35 -30.82
C VAL A 19 -8.84 -9.20 -30.65
N THR A 20 -8.81 -10.49 -31.03
CA THR A 20 -9.94 -11.40 -30.83
C THR A 20 -10.32 -11.52 -29.35
N TRP A 21 -9.35 -11.71 -28.46
CA TRP A 21 -9.61 -11.74 -27.03
C TRP A 21 -10.05 -10.38 -26.50
N ALA A 22 -9.43 -9.29 -26.92
CA ALA A 22 -9.81 -7.94 -26.51
C ALA A 22 -11.26 -7.62 -26.86
N MET A 23 -11.76 -8.04 -28.03
CA MET A 23 -13.16 -7.91 -28.42
C MET A 23 -14.11 -8.68 -27.48
N ARG A 24 -13.75 -9.92 -27.11
CA ARG A 24 -14.54 -10.71 -26.14
C ARG A 24 -14.58 -10.06 -24.76
N PHE A 25 -13.44 -9.58 -24.27
CA PHE A 25 -13.35 -8.86 -23.01
C PHE A 25 -14.07 -7.51 -23.06
N ALA A 26 -14.04 -6.80 -24.21
CA ALA A 26 -14.74 -5.53 -24.41
C ALA A 26 -16.26 -5.69 -24.19
N LEU A 27 -16.84 -6.77 -24.72
CA LEU A 27 -18.25 -7.10 -24.51
C LEU A 27 -18.59 -7.36 -23.04
N VAL A 28 -17.68 -7.99 -22.30
CA VAL A 28 -17.85 -8.29 -20.87
C VAL A 28 -17.66 -7.05 -19.99
N VAL A 29 -16.74 -6.15 -20.33
CA VAL A 29 -16.51 -4.89 -19.58
C VAL A 29 -17.46 -3.75 -20.01
N GLY A 30 -18.34 -4.02 -20.98
CA GLY A 30 -19.27 -3.05 -21.56
C GLY A 30 -18.54 -1.88 -22.22
N ALA A 31 -17.47 -2.15 -22.97
CA ALA A 31 -16.75 -1.15 -23.74
C ALA A 31 -17.32 -1.08 -25.17
N GLU A 32 -17.63 0.13 -25.61
CA GLU A 32 -18.18 0.39 -26.95
C GLU A 32 -17.08 0.49 -28.02
N GLN A 33 -15.83 0.67 -27.61
CA GLN A 33 -14.69 0.88 -28.51
C GLN A 33 -13.49 0.02 -28.10
N VAL A 34 -12.82 -0.57 -29.08
CA VAL A 34 -11.53 -1.26 -28.96
C VAL A 34 -10.51 -0.53 -29.82
N ASP A 35 -9.53 0.10 -29.18
CA ASP A 35 -8.49 0.87 -29.84
C ASP A 35 -7.19 0.07 -29.88
N VAL A 36 -6.81 -0.38 -31.08
CA VAL A 36 -5.58 -1.11 -31.34
C VAL A 36 -4.46 -0.10 -31.56
N VAL A 37 -3.43 -0.18 -30.73
CA VAL A 37 -2.26 0.70 -30.77
C VAL A 37 -1.04 -0.10 -31.16
N ASP A 38 -0.54 0.16 -32.35
CA ASP A 38 0.68 -0.43 -32.89
C ASP A 38 1.91 0.41 -32.47
N VAL A 39 2.84 -0.23 -31.74
CA VAL A 39 4.05 0.40 -31.19
C VAL A 39 5.31 -0.01 -31.98
N THR A 40 5.16 -0.82 -33.04
CA THR A 40 6.29 -1.35 -33.85
C THR A 40 6.96 -0.34 -34.77
N ALA A 41 6.35 0.84 -34.95
CA ALA A 41 6.80 1.84 -35.90
C ALA A 41 8.01 2.66 -35.40
N VAL A 42 9.22 2.21 -35.73
CA VAL A 42 10.39 3.10 -35.80
C VAL A 42 10.33 3.81 -37.16
N GLY A 43 9.83 5.06 -37.19
CA GLY A 43 9.86 5.93 -38.38
C GLY A 43 8.62 5.94 -39.31
N ALA A 44 7.52 5.27 -38.96
CA ALA A 44 6.28 5.31 -39.75
C ALA A 44 5.36 6.51 -39.41
N ARG A 45 4.39 6.81 -40.28
CA ARG A 45 3.34 7.83 -40.06
C ARG A 45 2.62 7.57 -38.74
N VAL A 46 2.76 8.48 -37.79
CA VAL A 46 2.05 8.50 -36.49
C VAL A 46 0.66 9.08 -36.70
N GLY A 47 -0.39 8.39 -36.24
CA GLY A 47 -1.76 8.84 -36.40
C GLY A 47 -2.79 7.71 -36.56
N PRO A 48 -4.08 8.07 -36.77
CA PRO A 48 -5.14 7.10 -37.05
C PRO A 48 -4.94 6.44 -38.42
N VAL A 49 -5.24 5.14 -38.50
CA VAL A 49 -5.16 4.35 -39.72
C VAL A 49 -6.59 4.01 -40.19
N PRO A 50 -7.02 4.44 -41.39
CA PRO A 50 -8.34 4.08 -41.93
C PRO A 50 -8.38 2.57 -42.24
N LEU A 51 -9.32 1.84 -41.62
CA LEU A 51 -9.46 0.40 -41.83
C LEU A 51 -10.04 0.05 -43.22
N ASP A 52 -10.79 0.98 -43.82
CA ASP A 52 -11.48 0.81 -45.11
C ASP A 52 -10.64 1.23 -46.33
N ALA A 53 -9.36 1.60 -46.14
CA ALA A 53 -8.46 1.97 -47.22
C ALA A 53 -8.00 0.73 -48.04
N PRO A 54 -7.77 0.88 -49.37
CA PRO A 54 -7.33 -0.21 -50.24
C PRO A 54 -5.99 -0.79 -49.79
N GLU A 55 -5.82 -2.11 -49.99
CA GLU A 55 -4.64 -2.87 -49.54
C GLU A 55 -3.32 -2.23 -50.01
N SER A 56 -2.57 -1.64 -49.07
CA SER A 56 -1.12 -1.60 -49.23
C SER A 56 -0.59 -2.97 -48.77
N ALA A 57 0.03 -3.71 -49.68
CA ALA A 57 0.60 -5.04 -49.42
C ALA A 57 1.56 -5.09 -48.20
N ASP A 58 2.07 -3.94 -47.77
CA ASP A 58 3.04 -3.81 -46.67
C ASP A 58 2.41 -3.68 -45.26
N ASP A 59 1.08 -3.53 -45.13
CA ASP A 59 0.45 -3.28 -43.82
C ASP A 59 -0.13 -4.54 -43.16
N ARG A 60 0.77 -5.42 -42.70
CA ARG A 60 0.44 -6.70 -42.06
C ARG A 60 -0.42 -6.53 -40.79
N VAL A 61 -0.26 -5.43 -40.06
CA VAL A 61 -1.03 -5.16 -38.83
C VAL A 61 -2.47 -4.79 -39.17
N ALA A 62 -2.70 -3.89 -40.13
CA ALA A 62 -4.07 -3.54 -40.55
C ALA A 62 -4.82 -4.75 -41.14
N ALA A 63 -4.15 -5.62 -41.90
CA ALA A 63 -4.73 -6.86 -42.41
C ALA A 63 -5.19 -7.79 -41.27
N ALA A 64 -4.32 -8.02 -40.27
CA ALA A 64 -4.63 -8.88 -39.12
C ALA A 64 -5.75 -8.31 -38.23
N VAL A 65 -5.84 -6.97 -38.11
CA VAL A 65 -6.95 -6.29 -37.42
C VAL A 65 -8.29 -6.54 -38.14
N ARG A 66 -8.30 -6.49 -39.48
CA ARG A 66 -9.51 -6.82 -40.28
C ARG A 66 -9.92 -8.27 -40.16
N GLU A 67 -8.97 -9.20 -40.20
CA GLU A 67 -9.23 -10.63 -39.99
C GLU A 67 -9.86 -10.88 -38.61
N SER A 68 -9.33 -10.24 -37.57
CA SER A 68 -9.87 -10.33 -36.20
C SER A 68 -11.31 -9.82 -36.10
N ARG A 69 -11.64 -8.75 -36.84
CA ARG A 69 -13.01 -8.22 -36.91
C ARG A 69 -13.97 -9.22 -37.54
N ALA A 70 -13.57 -9.85 -38.65
CA ALA A 70 -14.37 -10.87 -39.33
C ALA A 70 -14.55 -12.12 -38.45
N ALA A 71 -13.48 -12.59 -37.79
CA ALA A 71 -13.54 -13.71 -36.86
C ALA A 71 -14.46 -13.43 -35.66
N SER A 72 -14.43 -12.20 -35.13
CA SER A 72 -15.30 -11.77 -34.03
C SER A 72 -16.77 -11.69 -34.46
N GLN A 73 -17.05 -11.22 -35.69
CA GLN A 73 -18.41 -11.20 -36.27
C GLN A 73 -18.97 -12.61 -36.46
N ALA A 74 -18.16 -13.56 -36.93
CA ALA A 74 -18.58 -14.95 -37.10
C ALA A 74 -18.88 -15.67 -35.78
N GLN A 75 -18.29 -15.22 -34.66
CA GLN A 75 -18.50 -15.79 -33.32
C GLN A 75 -19.57 -15.07 -32.50
N ALA A 76 -19.99 -13.87 -32.90
CA ALA A 76 -20.97 -13.03 -32.21
C ALA A 76 -22.43 -13.49 -32.38
N THR A 77 -22.67 -14.65 -33.02
CA THR A 77 -23.97 -15.30 -33.12
C THR A 77 -24.11 -16.49 -32.15
N PRO A 78 -24.30 -16.26 -30.83
CA PRO A 78 -24.85 -17.30 -29.96
C PRO A 78 -26.38 -17.25 -29.98
N LYS A 79 -27.00 -18.43 -30.01
CA LYS A 79 -28.45 -18.66 -29.84
C LYS A 79 -28.87 -18.04 -28.49
N PRO A 80 -29.81 -17.08 -28.44
CA PRO A 80 -30.16 -16.44 -27.18
C PRO A 80 -30.73 -17.48 -26.22
N ALA A 81 -30.12 -17.61 -25.04
CA ALA A 81 -30.80 -18.20 -23.89
C ALA A 81 -31.91 -17.23 -23.43
N GLU A 82 -33.07 -17.77 -23.08
CA GLU A 82 -34.24 -16.99 -22.66
C GLU A 82 -33.87 -15.96 -21.58
N GLY A 83 -34.09 -14.67 -21.88
CA GLY A 83 -33.95 -13.57 -20.92
C GLY A 83 -32.93 -12.48 -21.25
N TRP A 84 -32.13 -12.58 -22.33
CA TRP A 84 -31.22 -11.52 -22.74
C TRP A 84 -31.86 -10.61 -23.81
N HIS A 85 -31.95 -9.31 -23.50
CA HIS A 85 -32.44 -8.29 -24.44
C HIS A 85 -31.38 -7.94 -25.49
N SER A 86 -31.73 -8.16 -26.77
CA SER A 86 -31.03 -7.75 -28.01
C SER A 86 -29.58 -8.22 -28.22
N ALA A 87 -29.22 -8.53 -29.47
CA ALA A 87 -27.84 -8.75 -29.86
C ALA A 87 -27.05 -7.45 -29.66
N ASP A 88 -26.24 -7.37 -28.59
CA ASP A 88 -25.37 -6.22 -28.36
C ASP A 88 -24.51 -5.97 -29.61
N ALA A 89 -24.47 -4.72 -30.07
CA ALA A 89 -23.59 -4.32 -31.17
C ALA A 89 -22.13 -4.62 -30.81
N LEU A 90 -21.36 -5.15 -31.77
CA LEU A 90 -19.93 -5.36 -31.58
C LEU A 90 -19.24 -4.02 -31.33
N PRO A 91 -18.23 -3.97 -30.43
CA PRO A 91 -17.43 -2.78 -30.20
C PRO A 91 -16.82 -2.24 -31.50
N GLU A 92 -16.76 -0.91 -31.62
CA GLU A 92 -16.10 -0.25 -32.74
C GLU A 92 -14.59 -0.43 -32.64
N LEU A 93 -13.95 -0.82 -33.75
CA LEU A 93 -12.52 -1.13 -33.80
C LEU A 93 -11.78 0.03 -34.47
N SER A 94 -10.80 0.61 -33.78
CA SER A 94 -9.90 1.64 -34.33
C SER A 94 -8.45 1.17 -34.31
N LEU A 95 -7.63 1.69 -35.23
CA LEU A 95 -6.20 1.42 -35.29
C LEU A 95 -5.42 2.75 -35.26
N ARG A 96 -4.44 2.85 -34.35
CA ARG A 96 -3.51 3.98 -34.23
C ARG A 96 -2.07 3.50 -34.17
N ARG A 97 -1.15 4.28 -34.73
CA ARG A 97 0.30 4.03 -34.62
C ARG A 97 0.96 5.02 -33.67
N VAL A 98 1.83 4.51 -32.79
CA VAL A 98 2.59 5.30 -31.81
C VAL A 98 4.08 4.95 -31.89
N SER A 99 4.94 5.95 -31.68
CA SER A 99 6.39 5.76 -31.73
C SER A 99 6.92 5.11 -30.45
N GLY A 100 7.47 3.89 -30.56
CA GLY A 100 8.06 3.15 -29.44
C GLY A 100 9.35 3.74 -28.85
N SER A 101 9.95 4.74 -29.49
CA SER A 101 11.21 5.38 -29.07
C SER A 101 11.09 6.37 -27.89
N ARG A 102 9.87 6.64 -27.41
CA ARG A 102 9.63 7.63 -26.38
C ARG A 102 9.92 7.13 -24.96
N PRO A 103 10.19 8.05 -24.00
CA PRO A 103 10.23 7.70 -22.59
C PRO A 103 8.93 7.03 -22.15
N ILE A 104 9.03 6.00 -21.31
CA ILE A 104 7.88 5.19 -20.86
C ILE A 104 6.72 6.04 -20.28
N PRO A 105 6.94 7.10 -19.48
CA PRO A 105 5.84 7.93 -18.98
C PRO A 105 5.02 8.59 -20.10
N ASP A 106 5.70 9.06 -21.14
CA ASP A 106 5.07 9.72 -22.29
C ASP A 106 4.39 8.69 -23.20
N LEU A 107 4.97 7.50 -23.30
CA LEU A 107 4.34 6.39 -24.02
C LEU A 107 3.02 5.99 -23.35
N LEU A 108 2.97 5.91 -22.01
CA LEU A 108 1.73 5.58 -21.28
C LEU A 108 0.61 6.62 -21.47
N SER A 109 0.94 7.90 -21.59
CA SER A 109 -0.05 8.94 -21.86
C SER A 109 -0.56 8.88 -23.31
N GLU A 110 0.32 8.64 -24.29
CA GLU A 110 -0.06 8.50 -25.70
C GLU A 110 -0.88 7.24 -26.00
N LEU A 111 -0.61 6.15 -25.28
CA LEU A 111 -1.38 4.92 -25.36
C LEU A 111 -2.85 5.12 -24.91
N GLY A 112 -3.20 6.24 -24.27
CA GLY A 112 -4.58 6.51 -23.85
C GLY A 112 -5.07 5.64 -22.68
N VAL A 113 -4.14 5.02 -21.94
CA VAL A 113 -4.45 4.06 -20.85
C VAL A 113 -5.09 4.75 -19.63
N GLY A 114 -4.99 6.07 -19.55
CA GLY A 114 -5.55 6.89 -18.45
C GLY A 114 -7.05 6.69 -18.23
N ASP A 115 -7.80 6.64 -19.33
CA ASP A 115 -9.26 6.61 -19.36
C ASP A 115 -9.82 5.24 -19.81
N ALA A 116 -8.94 4.33 -20.22
CA ALA A 116 -9.31 2.97 -20.64
C ALA A 116 -9.95 2.17 -19.51
N LYS A 117 -10.95 1.34 -19.84
CA LYS A 117 -11.51 0.35 -18.91
C LYS A 117 -10.55 -0.83 -18.71
N LEU A 118 -9.92 -1.27 -19.81
CA LEU A 118 -9.03 -2.42 -19.86
C LEU A 118 -7.89 -2.15 -20.83
N LEU A 119 -6.67 -2.51 -20.42
CA LEU A 119 -5.48 -2.57 -21.27
C LEU A 119 -5.15 -4.03 -21.57
N VAL A 120 -5.03 -4.39 -22.84
CA VAL A 120 -4.66 -5.72 -23.32
C VAL A 120 -3.31 -5.66 -24.03
N TYR A 121 -2.38 -6.57 -23.74
CA TYR A 121 -1.08 -6.62 -24.43
C TYR A 121 -0.44 -8.02 -24.40
N GLY A 122 0.42 -8.31 -25.38
CA GLY A 122 1.13 -9.59 -25.54
C GLY A 122 2.58 -9.60 -25.04
N ASP A 123 3.38 -10.54 -25.53
CA ASP A 123 4.82 -10.67 -25.23
C ASP A 123 5.71 -9.81 -26.14
N GLY A 124 5.30 -9.55 -27.38
CA GLY A 124 6.11 -8.91 -28.41
C GLY A 124 7.11 -9.87 -29.06
N GLU A 125 8.27 -9.36 -29.52
CA GLU A 125 9.33 -10.16 -30.17
C GLU A 125 10.37 -10.72 -29.17
N ASP A 126 10.02 -10.82 -27.88
CA ASP A 126 10.88 -11.36 -26.81
C ASP A 126 12.19 -10.56 -26.53
N GLY A 127 12.23 -9.28 -26.92
CA GLY A 127 13.36 -8.36 -26.72
C GLY A 127 13.50 -7.75 -25.31
N PRO A 128 14.67 -7.18 -24.96
CA PRO A 128 14.89 -6.51 -23.66
C PRO A 128 14.03 -5.23 -23.50
N VAL A 129 13.77 -4.51 -24.60
CA VAL A 129 12.91 -3.32 -24.63
C VAL A 129 11.45 -3.71 -24.35
N ASP A 130 10.98 -4.79 -24.99
CA ASP A 130 9.62 -5.31 -24.81
C ASP A 130 9.37 -5.80 -23.39
N ARG A 131 10.35 -6.49 -22.78
CA ARG A 131 10.26 -6.90 -21.36
C ARG A 131 10.12 -5.71 -20.43
N LYS A 132 10.88 -4.63 -20.67
CA LYS A 132 10.81 -3.41 -19.84
C LYS A 132 9.45 -2.72 -19.98
N LEU A 133 8.92 -2.63 -21.21
CA LEU A 133 7.60 -2.06 -21.47
C LEU A 133 6.48 -2.91 -20.84
N SER A 134 6.52 -4.24 -21.00
CA SER A 134 5.57 -5.17 -20.38
C SER A 134 5.50 -5.02 -18.86
N GLN A 135 6.67 -4.87 -18.21
CA GLN A 135 6.75 -4.65 -16.76
C GLN A 135 6.14 -3.31 -16.36
N GLU A 136 6.38 -2.25 -17.12
CA GLU A 136 5.87 -0.92 -16.77
C GLU A 136 4.37 -0.76 -17.08
N LEU A 137 3.85 -1.39 -18.14
CA LEU A 137 2.40 -1.47 -18.38
C LEU A 137 1.70 -2.20 -17.23
N LEU A 138 2.24 -3.36 -16.82
CA LEU A 138 1.68 -4.10 -15.69
C LEU A 138 1.77 -3.29 -14.39
N ARG A 139 2.85 -2.55 -14.16
CA ARG A 139 3.09 -1.85 -12.89
C ARG A 139 2.39 -0.50 -12.77
N ARG A 140 2.33 0.28 -13.86
CA ARG A 140 1.94 1.70 -13.82
C ARG A 140 0.59 2.00 -14.46
N ALA A 141 0.03 1.11 -15.28
CA ALA A 141 -1.24 1.39 -15.93
C ALA A 141 -2.35 1.69 -14.89
N PRO A 142 -3.12 2.77 -15.06
CA PRO A 142 -4.14 3.13 -14.07
C PRO A 142 -5.39 2.24 -14.14
N CYS A 143 -5.67 1.63 -15.30
CA CYS A 143 -6.82 0.77 -15.57
C CYS A 143 -6.60 -0.69 -15.17
N GLU A 144 -7.62 -1.54 -15.42
CA GLU A 144 -7.46 -2.99 -15.38
C GLU A 144 -6.51 -3.41 -16.50
N VAL A 145 -5.66 -4.38 -16.23
CA VAL A 145 -4.63 -4.84 -17.18
C VAL A 145 -4.77 -6.32 -17.39
N LEU A 146 -4.74 -6.73 -18.64
CA LEU A 146 -4.75 -8.11 -19.08
C LEU A 146 -3.55 -8.34 -20.01
N TRP A 147 -2.56 -9.06 -19.52
CA TRP A 147 -1.52 -9.60 -20.39
C TRP A 147 -1.99 -10.95 -20.94
N LEU A 148 -1.80 -11.21 -22.22
CA LEU A 148 -2.21 -12.45 -22.88
C LEU A 148 -1.10 -13.03 -23.72
N ARG A 149 -0.96 -14.35 -23.65
CA ARG A 149 -0.23 -15.15 -24.62
C ARG A 149 -1.20 -16.10 -25.29
N CYS A 150 -1.48 -15.84 -26.57
CA CYS A 150 -2.46 -16.58 -27.36
C CYS A 150 -1.79 -17.75 -28.10
N ALA A 151 -2.44 -18.90 -28.15
CA ALA A 151 -2.03 -20.03 -28.99
C ALA A 151 -2.77 -20.00 -30.34
N ASP A 152 -2.16 -20.56 -31.40
CA ASP A 152 -2.71 -20.65 -32.77
C ASP A 152 -4.06 -21.38 -32.87
N ARG A 153 -4.39 -22.23 -31.88
CA ARG A 153 -5.74 -22.79 -31.72
C ARG A 153 -6.69 -21.70 -31.23
N ALA A 154 -7.07 -20.83 -32.15
CA ALA A 154 -8.15 -19.90 -31.96
C ALA A 154 -9.43 -20.64 -31.51
N SER A 155 -10.14 -20.03 -30.56
CA SER A 155 -11.61 -20.03 -30.56
C SER A 155 -12.41 -21.14 -29.85
N ARG A 156 -11.87 -21.90 -28.89
CA ARG A 156 -12.74 -22.65 -27.96
C ARG A 156 -12.65 -22.11 -26.53
N SER A 157 -13.71 -21.45 -26.09
CA SER A 157 -13.94 -21.07 -24.69
C SER A 157 -14.68 -22.20 -23.99
N GLY A 158 -14.06 -23.37 -23.86
CA GLY A 158 -14.69 -24.53 -23.24
C GLY A 158 -14.45 -24.58 -21.74
N ARG A 159 -13.17 -24.65 -21.35
CA ARG A 159 -12.78 -24.84 -19.95
C ARG A 159 -11.68 -23.87 -19.53
N MET A 160 -11.98 -23.04 -18.53
CA MET A 160 -11.03 -22.07 -17.97
C MET A 160 -10.51 -22.53 -16.62
N LEU A 161 -9.20 -22.44 -16.40
CA LEU A 161 -8.56 -22.65 -15.11
C LEU A 161 -8.23 -21.29 -14.48
N VAL A 162 -8.69 -21.06 -13.26
CA VAL A 162 -8.41 -19.82 -12.51
C VAL A 162 -7.85 -20.16 -11.14
N PRO A 163 -6.56 -19.94 -10.90
CA PRO A 163 -5.98 -20.04 -9.56
C PRO A 163 -6.53 -18.96 -8.63
N ILE A 164 -7.09 -19.38 -7.49
CA ILE A 164 -7.68 -18.49 -6.49
C ILE A 164 -6.83 -18.38 -5.23
N THR A 165 -6.57 -17.16 -4.77
CA THR A 165 -5.75 -16.87 -3.57
C THR A 165 -6.41 -15.90 -2.59
N GLY A 166 -7.64 -15.45 -2.89
CA GLY A 166 -8.39 -14.47 -2.09
C GLY A 166 -7.90 -13.01 -2.25
N GLY A 167 -6.89 -12.76 -3.09
CA GLY A 167 -6.41 -11.41 -3.38
C GLY A 167 -7.24 -10.66 -4.42
N PRO A 168 -7.13 -9.31 -4.48
CA PRO A 168 -7.92 -8.44 -5.40
C PRO A 168 -7.75 -8.79 -6.88
N ASN A 169 -6.52 -9.13 -7.29
CA ASN A 169 -6.22 -9.49 -8.68
C ASN A 169 -6.76 -10.89 -9.02
N SER A 170 -6.73 -11.81 -8.06
CA SER A 170 -7.29 -13.17 -8.22
C SER A 170 -8.82 -13.11 -8.31
N ALA A 171 -9.48 -12.29 -7.47
CA ALA A 171 -10.92 -12.05 -7.56
C ALA A 171 -11.30 -11.40 -8.91
N THR A 172 -10.48 -10.48 -9.42
CA THR A 172 -10.69 -9.87 -10.74
C THR A 172 -10.54 -10.91 -11.86
N ALA A 173 -9.53 -11.77 -11.80
CA ALA A 173 -9.36 -12.87 -12.77
C ALA A 173 -10.57 -13.81 -12.75
N LEU A 174 -11.02 -14.25 -11.57
CA LEU A 174 -12.17 -15.14 -11.42
C LEU A 174 -13.46 -14.51 -11.95
N ARG A 175 -13.70 -13.24 -11.61
CA ARG A 175 -14.86 -12.49 -12.13
C ARG A 175 -14.85 -12.42 -13.65
N ARG A 176 -13.72 -12.08 -14.26
CA ARG A 176 -13.61 -11.99 -15.73
C ARG A 176 -13.78 -13.32 -16.43
N ALA A 177 -13.19 -14.39 -15.89
CA ALA A 177 -13.41 -15.74 -16.41
C ALA A 177 -14.90 -16.10 -16.34
N THR A 178 -15.55 -15.84 -15.20
CA THR A 178 -16.99 -16.10 -15.03
C THR A 178 -17.84 -15.35 -16.04
N GLU A 179 -17.62 -14.04 -16.21
CA GLU A 179 -18.37 -13.21 -17.15
C GLU A 179 -18.15 -13.65 -18.61
N LEU A 180 -16.93 -14.06 -18.98
CA LEU A 180 -16.64 -14.61 -20.30
C LEU A 180 -17.37 -15.94 -20.53
N THR A 181 -17.31 -16.85 -19.56
CA THR A 181 -17.96 -18.17 -19.66
C THR A 181 -19.48 -18.07 -19.67
N GLN A 182 -20.06 -17.12 -18.92
CA GLN A 182 -21.49 -16.82 -18.99
C GLN A 182 -21.92 -16.38 -20.39
N ARG A 183 -21.10 -15.57 -21.06
CA ARG A 183 -21.43 -14.99 -22.37
C ARG A 183 -21.15 -15.94 -23.53
N PHE A 184 -20.06 -16.69 -23.47
CA PHE A 184 -19.57 -17.53 -24.57
C PHE A 184 -19.72 -19.04 -24.32
N GLY A 185 -20.31 -19.43 -23.18
CA GLY A 185 -20.42 -20.81 -22.74
C GLY A 185 -19.12 -21.36 -22.13
N GLY A 186 -19.22 -22.53 -21.49
CA GLY A 186 -18.11 -23.27 -20.89
C GLY A 186 -18.22 -23.45 -19.37
N VAL A 187 -17.10 -23.79 -18.73
CA VAL A 187 -16.98 -23.92 -17.26
C VAL A 187 -15.69 -23.25 -16.77
N VAL A 188 -15.77 -22.61 -15.61
CA VAL A 188 -14.62 -22.05 -14.89
C VAL A 188 -14.27 -22.96 -13.71
N HIS A 189 -13.08 -23.54 -13.72
CA HIS A 189 -12.55 -24.26 -12.58
C HIS A 189 -11.71 -23.31 -11.71
N ALA A 190 -12.24 -22.97 -10.53
CA ALA A 190 -11.57 -22.13 -9.55
C ALA A 190 -10.65 -22.99 -8.67
N LEU A 191 -9.36 -23.03 -8.99
CA LEU A 191 -8.37 -23.88 -8.32
C LEU A 191 -7.75 -23.17 -7.11
N LEU A 192 -8.02 -23.69 -5.91
CA LEU A 192 -7.32 -23.30 -4.69
C LEU A 192 -6.23 -24.34 -4.38
N VAL A 193 -4.99 -23.87 -4.19
CA VAL A 193 -3.92 -24.74 -3.71
C VAL A 193 -3.72 -24.51 -2.21
N GLU A 194 -4.01 -25.54 -1.42
CA GLU A 194 -3.88 -25.53 0.03
C GLU A 194 -2.58 -26.23 0.45
N PRO A 195 -1.81 -25.69 1.40
CA PRO A 195 -0.64 -26.39 1.95
C PRO A 195 -1.07 -27.66 2.72
N PRO A 196 -0.23 -28.71 2.78
CA PRO A 196 -0.53 -29.95 3.49
C PRO A 196 -0.44 -29.80 5.03
N ILE A 197 -1.34 -29.01 5.61
CA ILE A 197 -1.41 -28.75 7.06
C ILE A 197 -2.48 -29.67 7.67
N GLY A 198 -2.14 -30.95 7.80
CA GLY A 198 -2.99 -31.96 8.45
C GLY A 198 -4.13 -32.52 7.60
N ALA A 199 -4.93 -33.41 8.21
CA ALA A 199 -5.96 -34.18 7.51
C ALA A 199 -7.14 -33.33 6.98
N ASP A 200 -7.38 -32.17 7.60
CA ASP A 200 -8.52 -31.30 7.27
C ASP A 200 -8.23 -30.29 6.15
N ALA A 201 -7.02 -30.27 5.58
CA ALA A 201 -6.59 -29.27 4.60
C ALA A 201 -7.56 -29.17 3.40
N VAL A 202 -8.05 -30.30 2.88
CA VAL A 202 -9.02 -30.34 1.78
C VAL A 202 -10.36 -29.69 2.18
N ALA A 203 -10.85 -29.97 3.39
CA ALA A 203 -12.11 -29.43 3.89
C ALA A 203 -12.03 -27.94 4.22
N VAL A 204 -10.88 -27.48 4.73
CA VAL A 204 -10.60 -26.04 4.94
C VAL A 204 -10.52 -25.32 3.59
N GLY A 205 -9.74 -25.85 2.65
CA GLY A 205 -9.65 -25.31 1.29
C GLY A 205 -11.01 -25.28 0.60
N GLY A 206 -11.83 -26.31 0.76
CA GLY A 206 -13.18 -26.36 0.20
C GLY A 206 -14.08 -25.24 0.70
N ARG A 207 -14.01 -24.93 2.00
CA ARG A 207 -14.73 -23.79 2.60
C ARG A 207 -14.22 -22.44 2.09
N ILE A 208 -12.91 -22.29 1.89
CA ILE A 208 -12.30 -21.06 1.35
C ILE A 208 -12.71 -20.86 -0.12
N ALA A 209 -12.54 -21.89 -0.95
CA ALA A 209 -12.92 -21.86 -2.36
C ALA A 209 -14.42 -21.58 -2.52
N GLY A 210 -15.27 -22.27 -1.75
CA GLY A 210 -16.71 -22.03 -1.76
C GLY A 210 -17.09 -20.60 -1.37
N ARG A 211 -16.43 -20.01 -0.35
CA ARG A 211 -16.65 -18.61 0.01
C ARG A 211 -16.30 -17.65 -1.13
N LEU A 212 -15.14 -17.84 -1.75
CA LEU A 212 -14.68 -17.00 -2.87
C LEU A 212 -15.57 -17.12 -4.10
N VAL A 213 -16.12 -18.30 -4.38
CA VAL A 213 -17.11 -18.50 -5.45
C VAL A 213 -18.44 -17.84 -5.09
N ASN A 214 -18.89 -17.96 -3.84
CA ASN A 214 -20.13 -17.34 -3.36
C ASN A 214 -20.10 -15.80 -3.42
N GLU A 215 -18.91 -15.18 -3.29
CA GLU A 215 -18.74 -13.72 -3.47
C GLU A 215 -19.11 -13.23 -4.88
N LEU A 216 -19.15 -14.11 -5.88
CA LEU A 216 -19.63 -13.79 -7.23
C LEU A 216 -21.16 -13.68 -7.30
N GLY A 217 -21.88 -14.11 -6.26
CA GLY A 217 -23.35 -14.11 -6.19
C GLY A 217 -23.99 -15.03 -7.24
N GLU A 218 -25.18 -14.65 -7.72
CA GLU A 218 -25.93 -15.38 -8.76
C GLU A 218 -25.10 -15.59 -10.05
N ARG A 219 -24.12 -14.72 -10.31
CA ARG A 219 -23.27 -14.82 -11.50
C ARG A 219 -22.34 -16.04 -11.48
N GLY A 220 -21.95 -16.53 -10.30
CA GLY A 220 -21.09 -17.71 -10.20
C GLY A 220 -21.83 -19.05 -10.34
N ARG A 221 -23.16 -19.07 -10.20
CA ARG A 221 -23.93 -20.31 -10.07
C ARG A 221 -23.97 -21.10 -11.38
N GLY A 222 -23.61 -22.38 -11.31
CA GLY A 222 -23.63 -23.30 -12.44
C GLY A 222 -22.53 -23.08 -13.48
N VAL A 223 -21.69 -22.05 -13.29
CA VAL A 223 -20.58 -21.69 -14.20
C VAL A 223 -19.22 -21.94 -13.56
N VAL A 224 -19.12 -21.73 -12.24
CA VAL A 224 -17.86 -21.83 -11.50
C VAL A 224 -17.83 -23.06 -10.61
N GLU A 225 -16.89 -23.95 -10.86
CA GLU A 225 -16.63 -25.14 -10.07
C GLU A 225 -15.37 -24.96 -9.19
N PRO A 226 -15.51 -24.94 -7.85
CA PRO A 226 -14.35 -24.90 -6.97
C PRO A 226 -13.60 -26.23 -7.00
N ARG A 227 -12.28 -26.19 -7.20
CA ARG A 227 -11.36 -27.34 -7.08
C ARG A 227 -10.29 -27.02 -6.04
N VAL A 228 -9.98 -27.98 -5.17
CA VAL A 228 -8.95 -27.83 -4.14
C VAL A 228 -7.89 -28.89 -4.36
N VAL A 229 -6.63 -28.46 -4.45
CA VAL A 229 -5.47 -29.34 -4.53
C VAL A 229 -4.59 -29.08 -3.33
N VAL A 230 -4.11 -30.14 -2.69
CA VAL A 230 -3.17 -30.03 -1.57
C VAL A 230 -1.76 -30.22 -2.11
N ALA A 231 -0.91 -29.21 -1.97
CA ALA A 231 0.48 -29.27 -2.44
C ALA A 231 1.39 -28.31 -1.67
N GLU A 232 2.66 -28.67 -1.53
CA GLU A 232 3.69 -27.81 -0.92
C GLU A 232 4.08 -26.64 -1.83
N ASP A 233 4.08 -26.85 -3.14
CA ASP A 233 4.40 -25.83 -4.15
C ASP A 233 3.15 -25.45 -4.96
N PRO A 234 2.54 -24.28 -4.68
CA PRO A 234 1.37 -23.81 -5.40
C PRO A 234 1.59 -23.63 -6.90
N VAL A 235 2.79 -23.20 -7.31
CA VAL A 235 3.07 -22.89 -8.71
C VAL A 235 3.19 -24.18 -9.51
N ARG A 236 3.88 -25.17 -8.94
CA ARG A 236 3.97 -26.50 -9.56
C ARG A 236 2.59 -27.15 -9.67
N ALA A 237 1.78 -27.12 -8.62
CA ALA A 237 0.42 -27.68 -8.65
C ALA A 237 -0.48 -27.04 -9.72
N ILE A 238 -0.42 -25.71 -9.88
CA ILE A 238 -1.15 -25.00 -10.94
C ILE A 238 -0.62 -25.41 -12.32
N THR A 239 0.70 -25.56 -12.47
CA THR A 239 1.33 -25.91 -13.74
C THR A 239 0.99 -27.35 -14.15
N ASP A 240 1.03 -28.28 -13.20
CA ASP A 240 0.67 -29.69 -13.42
C ASP A 240 -0.81 -29.77 -13.87
N ALA A 241 -1.72 -29.09 -13.16
CA ALA A 241 -3.13 -29.01 -13.55
C ALA A 241 -3.36 -28.38 -14.95
N TRP A 242 -2.51 -27.44 -15.36
CA TRP A 242 -2.54 -26.87 -16.72
C TRP A 242 -2.03 -27.86 -17.78
N GLN A 243 -0.98 -28.62 -17.45
CA GLN A 243 -0.34 -29.58 -18.36
C GLN A 243 -1.17 -30.83 -18.62
N ASP A 244 -2.13 -31.14 -17.76
CA ASP A 244 -3.11 -32.21 -17.97
C ASP A 244 -3.94 -32.02 -19.26
N GLY A 245 -3.90 -30.84 -19.87
CA GLY A 245 -4.52 -30.57 -21.17
C GLY A 245 -6.05 -30.45 -21.12
N GLU A 246 -6.63 -30.45 -19.92
CA GLU A 246 -8.07 -30.31 -19.69
C GLU A 246 -8.63 -28.91 -19.97
N TYR A 247 -7.75 -27.89 -20.03
CA TYR A 247 -8.13 -26.48 -20.05
C TYR A 247 -7.65 -25.77 -21.31
N ASP A 248 -8.51 -24.92 -21.86
CA ASP A 248 -8.20 -24.08 -23.02
C ASP A 248 -7.55 -22.76 -22.61
N VAL A 249 -7.91 -22.27 -21.40
CA VAL A 249 -7.48 -20.94 -20.91
C VAL A 249 -7.05 -21.01 -19.45
N LEU A 250 -5.86 -20.48 -19.15
CA LEU A 250 -5.39 -20.25 -17.79
C LEU A 250 -5.39 -18.75 -17.50
N LEU A 251 -6.21 -18.30 -16.55
CA LEU A 251 -6.30 -16.88 -16.18
C LEU A 251 -5.84 -16.67 -14.73
N VAL A 252 -4.77 -15.94 -14.54
CA VAL A 252 -4.09 -15.80 -13.25
C VAL A 252 -4.15 -14.36 -12.76
N GLY A 253 -4.53 -14.14 -11.51
CA GLY A 253 -4.41 -12.83 -10.89
C GLY A 253 -2.94 -12.45 -10.67
N ALA A 254 -2.53 -11.26 -11.09
CA ALA A 254 -1.19 -10.73 -10.84
C ALA A 254 -0.94 -10.68 -9.33
N SER A 255 -0.02 -11.49 -8.80
CA SER A 255 0.41 -11.35 -7.40
C SER A 255 1.38 -10.16 -7.27
N PRO A 256 1.40 -9.42 -6.14
CA PRO A 256 2.41 -8.37 -5.88
C PRO A 256 3.85 -8.87 -5.92
N VAL A 257 4.04 -10.19 -5.90
CA VAL A 257 5.33 -10.83 -6.06
C VAL A 257 5.62 -11.03 -7.55
N VAL A 258 6.66 -10.34 -8.00
CA VAL A 258 7.40 -10.44 -9.29
C VAL A 258 7.68 -11.89 -9.76
N ALA A 259 7.41 -12.89 -8.93
CA ALA A 259 7.60 -14.31 -9.19
C ALA A 259 6.84 -14.80 -10.42
N MET A 260 5.56 -14.44 -10.61
CA MET A 260 4.77 -15.02 -11.72
C MET A 260 5.22 -14.50 -13.09
N GLN A 261 5.58 -13.21 -13.19
CA GLN A 261 6.09 -12.64 -14.45
C GLN A 261 7.47 -13.21 -14.80
N ARG A 262 8.36 -13.41 -13.81
CA ARG A 262 9.65 -14.12 -13.99
C ARG A 262 9.47 -15.60 -14.32
N PHE A 263 8.37 -16.22 -13.88
CA PHE A 263 8.07 -17.63 -14.14
C PHE A 263 7.69 -17.85 -15.61
N PHE A 264 6.85 -16.96 -16.17
CA PHE A 264 6.47 -16.98 -17.58
C PHE A 264 7.52 -16.37 -18.52
N SER A 265 8.38 -15.47 -18.04
CA SER A 265 9.44 -14.81 -18.84
C SER A 265 10.86 -15.38 -18.67
N GLY A 266 11.05 -16.51 -18.00
CA GLY A 266 12.37 -17.12 -17.67
C GLY A 266 12.52 -18.57 -18.14
N ARG A 267 13.59 -19.28 -17.71
CA ARG A 267 13.93 -20.68 -18.11
C ARG A 267 12.80 -21.71 -17.92
N ILE A 268 11.79 -21.41 -17.10
CA ILE A 268 10.60 -22.27 -16.95
C ILE A 268 9.55 -21.95 -18.04
N GLY A 269 9.40 -20.69 -18.42
CA GLY A 269 8.72 -20.27 -19.65
C GLY A 269 9.36 -20.86 -20.91
N GLU A 270 10.71 -20.96 -20.95
CA GLU A 270 11.45 -21.69 -21.99
C GLU A 270 11.16 -23.21 -21.94
N ARG A 271 11.09 -23.83 -20.76
CA ARG A 271 10.68 -25.25 -20.60
C ARG A 271 9.23 -25.51 -20.98
N LEU A 272 8.34 -24.54 -20.76
CA LEU A 272 6.96 -24.54 -21.28
C LEU A 272 6.95 -24.35 -22.81
N ARG A 273 7.91 -23.58 -23.37
CA ARG A 273 8.14 -23.37 -24.81
C ARG A 273 8.62 -24.64 -25.52
N GLU A 274 9.58 -25.35 -24.93
CA GLU A 274 10.22 -26.54 -25.54
C GLU A 274 9.37 -27.81 -25.43
N ARG A 275 8.53 -27.94 -24.39
CA ARG A 275 7.67 -29.12 -24.19
C ARG A 275 6.26 -28.99 -24.75
N THR A 276 5.83 -27.78 -25.13
CA THR A 276 4.41 -27.53 -25.41
C THR A 276 4.23 -26.82 -26.75
N ALA A 277 4.38 -27.58 -27.82
CA ALA A 277 3.98 -27.17 -29.17
C ALA A 277 2.45 -27.08 -29.35
N SER A 278 1.63 -27.00 -28.29
CA SER A 278 0.16 -27.19 -28.41
C SER A 278 -0.81 -26.64 -27.33
N ALA A 279 -0.41 -25.98 -26.24
CA ALA A 279 -1.34 -25.75 -25.11
C ALA A 279 -1.80 -24.28 -24.91
N GLY A 280 -3.08 -24.03 -25.23
CA GLY A 280 -3.99 -23.03 -24.64
C GLY A 280 -3.58 -21.54 -24.54
N THR A 281 -4.55 -20.68 -24.21
CA THR A 281 -4.31 -19.25 -23.95
C THR A 281 -3.95 -19.03 -22.48
N VAL A 282 -2.89 -18.28 -22.19
CA VAL A 282 -2.52 -17.89 -20.81
C VAL A 282 -2.72 -16.40 -20.65
N GLY A 283 -3.40 -15.98 -19.58
CA GLY A 283 -3.64 -14.58 -19.26
C GLY A 283 -3.27 -14.21 -17.83
N ILE A 284 -2.75 -13.00 -17.64
CA ILE A 284 -2.49 -12.40 -16.33
C ILE A 284 -3.35 -11.15 -16.17
N VAL A 285 -4.15 -11.11 -15.10
CA VAL A 285 -5.08 -10.02 -14.82
C VAL A 285 -4.62 -9.21 -13.62
N ARG A 286 -4.57 -7.89 -13.76
CA ARG A 286 -4.41 -6.95 -12.64
C ARG A 286 -5.59 -6.00 -12.57
N GLN A 287 -6.14 -5.85 -11.38
CA GLN A 287 -7.21 -4.90 -11.09
C GLN A 287 -6.75 -3.45 -11.29
N ALA A 288 -7.69 -2.59 -11.70
CA ALA A 288 -7.51 -1.15 -11.75
C ALA A 288 -7.08 -0.56 -10.39
N VAL A 289 -6.20 0.45 -10.42
CA VAL A 289 -5.77 1.12 -9.19
C VAL A 289 -6.82 2.16 -8.78
N PRO A 290 -7.41 2.06 -7.56
CA PRO A 290 -8.45 2.99 -7.11
C PRO A 290 -7.98 4.44 -7.12
N LEU A 291 -8.88 5.40 -7.42
CA LEU A 291 -8.56 6.84 -7.48
C LEU A 291 -7.90 7.38 -6.20
N HIS A 292 -8.39 6.97 -5.01
CA HIS A 292 -7.80 7.37 -3.73
C HIS A 292 -6.37 6.82 -3.55
N ALA A 293 -6.08 5.66 -4.13
CA ALA A 293 -4.73 5.10 -4.14
C ALA A 293 -3.81 5.81 -5.14
N ARG A 294 -4.36 6.45 -6.19
CA ARG A 294 -3.61 7.28 -7.16
C ARG A 294 -3.16 8.62 -6.55
N LEU A 295 -4.01 9.27 -5.74
CA LEU A 295 -3.61 10.47 -5.01
C LEU A 295 -2.52 10.14 -3.98
N GLY A 296 -2.72 9.06 -3.22
CA GLY A 296 -1.76 8.61 -2.22
C GLY A 296 -0.42 8.15 -2.81
N SER A 297 -0.41 7.56 -4.01
CA SER A 297 0.83 7.12 -4.66
C SER A 297 1.71 8.29 -5.07
N ARG A 298 1.14 9.35 -5.66
CA ARG A 298 1.90 10.57 -6.02
C ARG A 298 2.54 11.25 -4.81
N LEU A 299 1.78 11.42 -3.73
CA LEU A 299 2.33 11.98 -2.49
C LEU A 299 3.43 11.07 -1.93
N SER A 300 3.24 9.75 -1.97
CA SER A 300 4.24 8.80 -1.49
C SER A 300 5.50 8.74 -2.36
N GLU A 301 5.39 8.98 -3.67
CA GLU A 301 6.52 9.07 -4.59
C GLU A 301 7.31 10.35 -4.35
N LEU A 302 6.63 11.48 -4.15
CA LEU A 302 7.27 12.75 -3.81
C LEU A 302 8.01 12.67 -2.48
N VAL A 303 7.38 12.10 -1.45
CA VAL A 303 8.03 11.87 -0.15
C VAL A 303 9.22 10.92 -0.29
N ARG A 304 9.12 9.85 -1.09
CA ARG A 304 10.25 8.92 -1.33
C ARG A 304 11.39 9.55 -2.10
N ALA A 305 11.11 10.50 -2.99
CA ALA A 305 12.12 11.23 -3.73
C ALA A 305 12.92 12.19 -2.82
N VAL A 306 12.26 12.76 -1.80
CA VAL A 306 12.87 13.75 -0.90
C VAL A 306 13.46 13.11 0.37
N VAL A 307 12.83 12.06 0.91
CA VAL A 307 13.21 11.43 2.19
C VAL A 307 13.89 10.09 1.93
N PRO A 308 15.22 9.97 2.18
CA PRO A 308 15.93 8.71 2.05
C PRO A 308 15.32 7.65 2.97
N GLN A 309 15.00 6.50 2.38
CA GLN A 309 14.31 5.41 3.06
C GLN A 309 15.31 4.54 3.83
N VAL A 310 14.91 4.05 5.00
CA VAL A 310 15.72 3.07 5.75
C VAL A 310 15.51 1.69 5.11
N ASP A 311 16.62 0.99 4.88
CA ASP A 311 16.69 -0.34 4.32
C ASP A 311 16.14 -1.40 5.30
N ARG A 312 16.03 -2.67 4.87
CA ARG A 312 15.39 -3.68 5.72
C ARG A 312 16.21 -4.00 6.99
N ALA A 313 17.54 -4.02 6.90
CA ALA A 313 18.40 -4.32 8.05
C ALA A 313 18.34 -3.18 9.08
N GLY A 314 18.45 -1.92 8.62
CA GLY A 314 18.35 -0.75 9.49
C GLY A 314 17.00 -0.63 10.20
N ARG A 315 15.89 -1.11 9.63
CA ARG A 315 14.58 -1.11 10.30
C ARG A 315 14.53 -2.04 11.51
N ILE A 316 15.14 -3.22 11.40
CA ILE A 316 15.13 -4.22 12.47
C ILE A 316 15.96 -3.66 13.64
N GLU A 317 17.17 -3.21 13.35
CA GLU A 317 18.08 -2.64 14.34
C GLU A 317 17.49 -1.40 15.03
N LEU A 318 16.89 -0.48 14.26
CA LEU A 318 16.21 0.69 14.81
C LEU A 318 15.07 0.30 15.76
N THR A 319 14.26 -0.67 15.36
CA THR A 319 13.12 -1.13 16.16
C THR A 319 13.59 -1.78 17.45
N GLU A 320 14.63 -2.61 17.38
CA GLU A 320 15.22 -3.26 18.56
C GLU A 320 15.82 -2.24 19.54
N ARG A 321 16.63 -1.29 19.04
CA ARG A 321 17.21 -0.21 19.86
C ARG A 321 16.13 0.59 20.58
N ILE A 322 15.08 1.00 19.85
CA ILE A 322 13.96 1.75 20.44
C ILE A 322 13.18 0.90 21.45
N GLN A 323 12.95 -0.39 21.18
CA GLN A 323 12.25 -1.28 22.11
C GLN A 323 13.02 -1.43 23.43
N GLN A 324 14.34 -1.68 23.35
CA GLN A 324 15.20 -1.82 24.52
C GLN A 324 15.24 -0.52 25.33
N ALA A 325 15.45 0.61 24.66
CA ALA A 325 15.54 1.92 25.31
C ALA A 325 14.19 2.52 25.76
N SER A 326 13.07 1.97 25.30
CA SER A 326 11.72 2.35 25.78
C SER A 326 11.25 1.55 26.98
N SER A 327 12.00 0.51 27.38
CA SER A 327 11.65 -0.35 28.51
C SER A 327 11.85 0.37 29.85
N PHE A 328 10.95 0.08 30.79
CA PHE A 328 11.05 0.59 32.16
C PHE A 328 12.12 -0.22 32.92
N GLY A 329 13.37 0.21 32.82
CA GLY A 329 14.52 -0.38 33.51
C GLY A 329 15.05 0.48 34.66
N PHE A 330 16.03 -0.04 35.40
CA PHE A 330 16.67 0.66 36.51
C PHE A 330 17.28 2.01 36.08
N ASP A 331 18.02 2.03 34.97
CA ASP A 331 18.66 3.24 34.46
C ASP A 331 17.64 4.33 34.10
N PHE A 332 16.51 3.94 33.51
CA PHE A 332 15.41 4.85 33.20
C PHE A 332 14.87 5.50 34.48
N VAL A 333 14.57 4.69 35.50
CA VAL A 333 14.06 5.17 36.79
C VAL A 333 15.07 6.08 37.48
N ALA A 334 16.34 5.67 37.55
CA ALA A 334 17.40 6.43 38.18
C ALA A 334 17.59 7.80 37.51
N LEU A 335 17.65 7.84 36.18
CA LEU A 335 17.81 9.08 35.43
C LEU A 335 16.58 9.98 35.54
N VAL A 336 15.35 9.45 35.52
CA VAL A 336 14.13 10.24 35.74
C VAL A 336 14.12 10.84 37.14
N CYS A 337 14.49 10.06 38.17
CA CYS A 337 14.60 10.57 39.54
C CYS A 337 15.59 11.73 39.64
N LEU A 338 16.82 11.53 39.17
CA LEU A 338 17.89 12.51 39.25
C LEU A 338 17.57 13.76 38.42
N ALA A 339 17.12 13.58 37.18
CA ALA A 339 16.72 14.69 36.32
C ALA A 339 15.59 15.49 36.95
N THR A 340 14.58 14.84 37.54
CA THR A 340 13.47 15.55 38.16
C THR A 340 13.89 16.30 39.42
N LEU A 341 14.78 15.72 40.24
CA LEU A 341 15.33 16.41 41.40
C LEU A 341 16.13 17.65 40.98
N ILE A 342 17.01 17.52 39.98
CA ILE A 342 17.78 18.65 39.44
C ILE A 342 16.83 19.73 38.88
N ALA A 343 15.80 19.33 38.12
CA ALA A 343 14.81 20.24 37.58
C ALA A 343 14.06 20.97 38.70
N ALA A 344 13.59 20.24 39.72
CA ALA A 344 12.87 20.81 40.85
C ALA A 344 13.71 21.83 41.62
N LEU A 345 14.97 21.51 41.91
CA LEU A 345 15.91 22.44 42.55
C LEU A 345 16.21 23.65 41.68
N GLY A 346 16.40 23.45 40.37
CA GLY A 346 16.58 24.54 39.41
C GLY A 346 15.38 25.48 39.35
N LEU A 347 14.16 24.92 39.31
CA LEU A 347 12.90 25.68 39.32
C LEU A 347 12.75 26.47 40.61
N ILE A 348 13.00 25.87 41.78
CA ILE A 348 12.90 26.55 43.08
C ILE A 348 13.93 27.70 43.16
N ARG A 349 15.14 27.50 42.63
CA ARG A 349 16.18 28.53 42.56
C ARG A 349 15.99 29.57 41.46
N GLY A 350 15.02 29.37 40.56
CA GLY A 350 14.80 30.26 39.42
C GLY A 350 15.93 30.22 38.39
N SER A 351 16.61 29.08 38.24
CA SER A 351 17.77 28.92 37.35
C SER A 351 17.41 28.14 36.07
N ALA A 352 17.13 28.87 35.00
CA ALA A 352 16.86 28.29 33.68
C ALA A 352 18.01 27.37 33.20
N ALA A 353 19.26 27.72 33.49
CA ALA A 353 20.42 26.91 33.11
C ALA A 353 20.41 25.50 33.77
N VAL A 354 20.08 25.42 35.06
CA VAL A 354 19.96 24.13 35.77
C VAL A 354 18.77 23.33 35.25
N VAL A 355 17.66 24.01 34.94
CA VAL A 355 16.47 23.39 34.36
C VAL A 355 16.78 22.78 32.98
N ILE A 356 17.52 23.50 32.12
CA ILE A 356 17.99 22.98 30.82
C ILE A 356 18.93 21.80 31.03
N GLY A 357 19.85 21.88 31.99
CA GLY A 357 20.75 20.77 32.34
C GLY A 357 20.00 19.50 32.74
N ALA A 358 18.90 19.62 33.49
CA ALA A 358 18.04 18.50 33.84
C ALA A 358 17.37 17.84 32.61
N MET A 359 16.97 18.64 31.62
CA MET A 359 16.35 18.11 30.38
C MET A 359 17.32 17.22 29.57
N LEU A 360 18.64 17.46 29.66
CA LEU A 360 19.66 16.65 28.98
C LEU A 360 19.84 15.26 29.59
N VAL A 361 19.49 15.10 30.88
CA VAL A 361 19.67 13.86 31.63
C VAL A 361 18.49 12.90 31.44
N ALA A 362 17.29 13.44 31.20
CA ALA A 362 16.05 12.67 31.25
C ALA A 362 15.81 11.80 29.99
N PRO A 363 15.64 10.47 30.12
CA PRO A 363 15.46 9.56 28.99
C PRO A 363 14.01 9.45 28.50
N LEU A 364 13.18 10.49 28.65
CA LEU A 364 11.74 10.43 28.33
C LEU A 364 11.43 10.50 26.83
N MET A 365 12.37 11.00 26.01
CA MET A 365 12.16 11.11 24.56
C MET A 365 12.05 9.75 23.87
N THR A 366 12.84 8.76 24.31
CA THR A 366 12.90 7.47 23.64
C THR A 366 11.59 6.68 23.75
N PRO A 367 10.95 6.55 24.93
CA PRO A 367 9.60 5.98 25.03
C PRO A 367 8.56 6.68 24.15
N LEU A 368 8.61 8.01 24.00
CA LEU A 368 7.66 8.74 23.16
C LEU A 368 7.86 8.49 21.67
N VAL A 369 9.11 8.49 21.20
CA VAL A 369 9.46 8.07 19.83
C VAL A 369 9.06 6.60 19.60
N GLY A 370 9.25 5.75 20.62
CA GLY A 370 8.82 4.35 20.63
C GLY A 370 7.32 4.16 20.50
N CYS A 371 6.51 4.97 21.18
CA CYS A 371 5.07 5.03 20.96
C CYS A 371 4.74 5.37 19.50
N GLY A 372 5.35 6.41 18.94
CA GLY A 372 5.15 6.79 17.53
C GLY A 372 5.48 5.65 16.56
N LEU A 373 6.64 5.00 16.75
CA LEU A 373 7.04 3.84 15.95
C LEU A 373 6.05 2.67 16.08
N ALA A 374 5.65 2.35 17.30
CA ALA A 374 4.77 1.24 17.61
C ALA A 374 3.37 1.42 17.01
N ILE A 375 2.88 2.66 16.94
CA ILE A 375 1.61 3.00 16.29
C ILE A 375 1.71 2.78 14.77
N VAL A 376 2.79 3.23 14.13
CA VAL A 376 2.97 3.10 12.67
C VAL A 376 3.21 1.64 12.26
N GLN A 377 3.97 0.88 13.04
CA GLN A 377 4.22 -0.54 12.82
C GLN A 377 3.02 -1.41 13.23
N GLY A 378 2.23 -0.92 14.17
CA GLY A 378 1.12 -1.69 14.69
C GLY A 378 1.46 -2.70 15.78
N ASN A 379 2.49 -2.42 16.56
CA ASN A 379 2.98 -3.27 17.62
C ASN A 379 2.30 -2.89 18.95
N ALA A 380 1.19 -3.56 19.27
CA ALA A 380 0.41 -3.27 20.48
C ALA A 380 1.21 -3.51 21.78
N ARG A 381 2.15 -4.47 21.79
CA ARG A 381 3.00 -4.73 22.95
C ARG A 381 3.93 -3.55 23.23
N LEU A 382 4.54 -3.01 22.18
CA LEU A 382 5.42 -1.84 22.30
C LEU A 382 4.65 -0.57 22.67
N VAL A 383 3.45 -0.33 22.11
CA VAL A 383 2.60 0.80 22.51
C VAL A 383 2.31 0.74 24.01
N ARG A 384 1.90 -0.43 24.53
CA ARG A 384 1.61 -0.60 25.97
C ARG A 384 2.84 -0.42 26.84
N GLY A 385 3.97 -1.02 26.45
CA GLY A 385 5.23 -0.90 27.19
C GLY A 385 5.71 0.55 27.27
N ALA A 386 5.76 1.25 26.14
CA ALA A 386 6.18 2.64 26.07
C ALA A 386 5.22 3.59 26.80
N ALA A 387 3.89 3.39 26.67
CA ALA A 387 2.90 4.16 27.41
C ALA A 387 3.01 3.94 28.94
N LEU A 388 3.28 2.70 29.37
CA LEU A 388 3.51 2.40 30.78
C LEU A 388 4.79 3.08 31.30
N SER A 389 5.88 3.05 30.53
CA SER A 389 7.13 3.75 30.89
C SER A 389 6.91 5.25 31.05
N VAL A 390 6.17 5.89 30.13
CA VAL A 390 5.82 7.32 30.22
C VAL A 390 4.95 7.61 31.45
N LEU A 391 3.93 6.78 31.71
CA LEU A 391 3.04 6.95 32.85
C LEU A 391 3.79 6.81 34.19
N LEU A 392 4.62 5.78 34.33
CA LEU A 392 5.43 5.57 35.54
C LEU A 392 6.47 6.69 35.72
N GLY A 393 7.12 7.12 34.63
CA GLY A 393 8.02 8.26 34.64
C GLY A 393 7.33 9.55 35.09
N PHE A 394 6.10 9.80 34.63
CA PHE A 394 5.26 10.90 35.08
C PHE A 394 4.96 10.82 36.58
N VAL A 395 4.46 9.68 37.06
CA VAL A 395 4.11 9.51 38.49
C VAL A 395 5.34 9.76 39.36
N LEU A 396 6.48 9.19 38.99
CA LEU A 396 7.72 9.35 39.72
C LEU A 396 8.20 10.81 39.74
N ALA A 397 8.21 11.46 38.58
CA ALA A 397 8.62 12.86 38.48
C ALA A 397 7.68 13.79 39.26
N PHE A 398 6.37 13.57 39.18
CA PHE A 398 5.37 14.34 39.91
C PHE A 398 5.55 14.20 41.43
N LEU A 399 5.75 12.96 41.91
CA LEU A 399 5.98 12.69 43.33
C LEU A 399 7.28 13.36 43.81
N ILE A 400 8.36 13.27 43.06
CA ILE A 400 9.64 13.92 43.42
C ILE A 400 9.49 15.43 43.45
N GLY A 401 8.81 16.04 42.47
CA GLY A 401 8.51 17.47 42.48
C GLY A 401 7.71 17.88 43.72
N THR A 402 6.68 17.10 44.06
CA THR A 402 5.82 17.33 45.24
C THR A 402 6.61 17.20 46.54
N ILE A 403 7.40 16.14 46.70
CA ILE A 403 8.23 15.91 47.87
C ILE A 403 9.28 17.02 48.01
N THR A 404 9.93 17.41 46.91
CA THR A 404 10.95 18.48 46.91
C THR A 404 10.34 19.82 47.30
N GLY A 405 9.17 20.16 46.76
CA GLY A 405 8.44 21.38 47.11
C GLY A 405 7.93 21.39 48.56
N ALA A 406 7.60 20.23 49.13
CA ALA A 406 7.16 20.10 50.52
C ALA A 406 8.33 20.14 51.52
N LEU A 407 9.49 19.57 51.17
CA LEU A 407 10.65 19.50 52.06
C LEU A 407 11.43 20.82 52.14
N ILE A 408 11.42 21.63 51.08
CA ILE A 408 12.16 22.89 51.05
C ILE A 408 11.28 24.01 51.60
N PRO A 409 11.65 24.65 52.73
CA PRO A 409 10.89 25.76 53.28
C PRO A 409 11.06 27.02 52.42
N GLY A 410 10.01 27.86 52.36
CA GLY A 410 10.07 29.16 51.69
C GLY A 410 10.03 29.12 50.16
N VAL A 411 9.55 28.03 49.56
CA VAL A 411 9.35 27.96 48.10
C VAL A 411 8.26 28.95 47.69
N THR A 412 8.62 29.89 46.82
CA THR A 412 7.69 30.88 46.23
C THR A 412 7.60 30.70 44.72
N LEU A 413 6.51 31.20 44.14
CA LEU A 413 6.26 31.14 42.70
C LEU A 413 7.10 32.21 41.97
N ASN A 414 8.35 31.87 41.66
CA ASN A 414 9.27 32.73 40.92
C ASN A 414 8.96 32.75 39.41
N ALA A 415 9.60 33.64 38.65
CA ALA A 415 9.34 33.80 37.21
C ALA A 415 9.56 32.51 36.40
N GLU A 416 10.59 31.72 36.73
CA GLU A 416 10.87 30.47 36.01
C GLU A 416 9.77 29.44 36.25
N LEU A 417 9.36 29.23 37.50
CA LEU A 417 8.28 28.32 37.86
C LEU A 417 6.92 28.81 37.32
N ALA A 418 6.67 30.12 37.36
CA ALA A 418 5.46 30.75 36.83
C ALA A 418 5.31 30.52 35.32
N SER A 419 6.40 30.64 34.57
CA SER A 419 6.38 30.45 33.11
C SER A 419 5.93 29.04 32.71
N ARG A 420 6.23 28.02 33.53
CA ARG A 420 5.79 26.64 33.30
C ARG A 420 4.34 26.38 33.72
N CYS A 421 3.75 27.30 34.49
CA CYS A 421 2.37 27.21 34.99
C CYS A 421 1.39 28.09 34.19
N ALA A 422 1.83 28.72 33.09
CA ALA A 422 0.98 29.56 32.25
C ALA A 422 -0.08 28.74 31.50
N GLY A 423 0.20 27.47 31.21
CA GLY A 423 -0.58 26.59 30.33
C GLY A 423 0.20 26.30 29.05
N ALA A 424 -0.41 25.57 28.13
CA ALA A 424 0.16 25.35 26.80
C ALA A 424 -0.43 26.34 25.80
N ASP A 425 0.35 26.76 24.82
CA ASP A 425 -0.12 27.55 23.68
C ASP A 425 0.01 26.78 22.36
N GLY A 426 -0.60 27.29 21.29
CA GLY A 426 -0.49 26.68 19.96
C GLY A 426 0.96 26.59 19.44
N ILE A 427 1.83 27.49 19.92
CA ILE A 427 3.27 27.48 19.60
C ILE A 427 3.97 26.31 20.30
N ASP A 428 3.64 26.03 21.57
CA ASP A 428 4.21 24.89 22.30
C ASP A 428 3.89 23.57 21.59
N PHE A 429 2.64 23.42 21.11
CA PHE A 429 2.25 22.27 20.30
C PHE A 429 3.11 22.15 19.02
N ALA A 430 3.29 23.26 18.29
CA ALA A 430 4.07 23.26 17.05
C ALA A 430 5.54 22.90 17.30
N VAL A 431 6.14 23.43 18.37
CA VAL A 431 7.51 23.11 18.80
C VAL A 431 7.62 21.64 19.20
N ALA A 432 6.69 21.13 20.03
CA ALA A 432 6.69 19.73 20.46
C ALA A 432 6.47 18.76 19.29
N PHE A 433 5.60 19.09 18.34
CA PHE A 433 5.39 18.31 17.12
C PHE A 433 6.64 18.28 16.24
N ALA A 434 7.30 19.42 16.03
CA ALA A 434 8.56 19.52 15.32
C ALA A 434 9.68 18.73 16.03
N SER A 435 9.74 18.78 17.36
CA SER A 435 10.64 17.96 18.17
C SER A 435 10.36 16.47 18.00
N GLY A 436 9.10 16.05 17.97
CA GLY A 436 8.74 14.65 17.68
C GLY A 436 9.18 14.18 16.30
N LEU A 437 9.04 15.03 15.28
CA LEU A 437 9.53 14.76 13.92
C LEU A 437 11.06 14.62 13.90
N ALA A 438 11.76 15.59 14.51
CA ALA A 438 13.22 15.66 14.55
C ALA A 438 13.82 14.51 15.35
N ALA A 439 13.26 14.19 16.52
CA ALA A 439 13.69 13.08 17.36
C ALA A 439 13.59 11.76 16.60
N ALA A 440 12.42 11.45 16.03
CA ALA A 440 12.23 10.24 15.26
C ALA A 440 13.14 10.16 14.03
N TYR A 441 13.36 11.28 13.33
CA TYR A 441 14.25 11.34 12.18
C TYR A 441 15.72 11.13 12.57
N ALA A 442 16.16 11.75 13.66
CA ALA A 442 17.51 11.59 14.20
C ALA A 442 17.73 10.17 14.74
N THR A 443 16.77 9.59 15.48
CA THR A 443 16.87 8.21 15.97
C THR A 443 16.90 7.19 14.83
N ALA A 444 16.20 7.45 13.72
CA ALA A 444 16.25 6.61 12.53
C ALA A 444 17.62 6.63 11.80
N ARG A 445 18.55 7.51 12.21
CA ARG A 445 19.86 7.68 11.58
C ARG A 445 20.99 7.66 12.62
N PRO A 446 21.81 6.60 12.67
CA PRO A 446 22.88 6.47 13.66
C PRO A 446 23.81 7.69 13.74
N GLY A 447 24.13 8.31 12.60
CA GLY A 447 24.99 9.50 12.51
C GLY A 447 24.40 10.81 13.04
N LEU A 448 23.11 10.85 13.39
CA LEU A 448 22.44 12.05 13.91
C LEU A 448 22.13 11.98 15.41
N SER A 449 22.62 10.95 16.10
CA SER A 449 22.37 10.72 17.53
C SER A 449 22.82 11.90 18.42
N ALA A 450 23.83 12.67 17.98
CA ALA A 450 24.31 13.88 18.66
C ALA A 450 23.30 15.05 18.67
N ALA A 451 22.28 15.02 17.80
CA ALA A 451 21.24 16.05 17.75
C ALA A 451 20.10 15.82 18.77
N LEU A 452 19.97 14.60 19.30
CA LEU A 452 18.87 14.21 20.21
C LEU A 452 18.80 15.04 21.50
N PRO A 453 19.92 15.45 22.14
CA PRO A 453 19.85 16.27 23.34
C PRO A 453 19.23 17.65 23.08
N GLY A 454 19.49 18.27 21.93
CA GLY A 454 18.89 19.55 21.54
C GLY A 454 17.37 19.45 21.32
N VAL A 455 16.92 18.33 20.77
CA VAL A 455 15.48 18.05 20.58
C VAL A 455 14.78 17.80 21.92
N ALA A 456 15.46 17.12 22.86
CA ALA A 456 14.95 16.89 24.20
C ALA A 456 14.77 18.20 25.00
N ILE A 457 15.69 19.16 24.85
CA ILE A 457 15.56 20.49 25.45
C ILE A 457 14.32 21.22 24.91
N ALA A 458 14.11 21.20 23.60
CA ALA A 458 12.97 21.88 22.97
C ALA A 458 11.60 21.28 23.36
N ALA A 459 11.55 19.99 23.73
CA ALA A 459 10.32 19.30 24.13
C ALA A 459 9.89 19.58 25.59
N ALA A 460 10.81 20.08 26.43
CA ALA A 460 10.57 20.54 27.80
C ALA A 460 9.62 19.64 28.62
N LEU A 461 9.84 18.33 28.73
CA LEU A 461 8.90 17.40 29.39
C LEU A 461 9.04 17.34 30.91
N VAL A 462 10.28 17.25 31.42
CA VAL A 462 10.51 17.11 32.88
C VAL A 462 10.12 18.36 33.66
N PRO A 463 10.47 19.59 33.23
CA PRO A 463 10.19 20.77 34.04
C PRO A 463 8.70 21.07 34.27
N PRO A 464 7.78 20.90 33.30
CA PRO A 464 6.35 21.03 33.55
C PRO A 464 5.81 20.00 34.55
N ILE A 465 6.27 18.73 34.51
CA ILE A 465 5.87 17.74 35.52
C ILE A 465 6.39 18.11 36.90
N ALA A 466 7.66 18.50 37.00
CA ALA A 466 8.27 18.94 38.25
C ALA A 466 7.56 20.18 38.81
N SER A 467 7.23 21.15 37.94
CA SER A 467 6.48 22.36 38.29
C SER A 467 5.08 22.02 38.79
N SER A 468 4.40 21.06 38.13
CA SER A 468 3.09 20.56 38.57
C SER A 468 3.16 19.96 39.98
N GLY A 469 4.17 19.14 40.27
CA GLY A 469 4.39 18.58 41.60
C GLY A 469 4.70 19.65 42.66
N ILE A 470 5.62 20.58 42.36
CA ILE A 470 5.98 21.68 43.28
C ILE A 470 4.77 22.56 43.59
N THR A 471 4.00 22.95 42.58
CA THR A 471 2.82 23.81 42.81
C THR A 471 1.69 23.06 43.50
N ALA A 472 1.56 21.75 43.29
CA ALA A 472 0.66 20.91 44.06
C ALA A 472 1.02 20.90 45.55
N SER A 473 2.31 20.84 45.91
CA SER A 473 2.74 20.90 47.33
C SER A 473 2.49 22.28 47.97
N LEU A 474 2.37 23.34 47.15
CA LEU A 474 2.02 24.69 47.59
C LEU A 474 0.50 24.95 47.68
N ALA A 475 -0.33 23.91 47.54
CA ALA A 475 -1.79 24.02 47.45
C ALA A 475 -2.29 24.92 46.29
N LYS A 476 -1.47 25.10 45.25
CA LYS A 476 -1.76 25.88 44.05
C LYS A 476 -2.26 24.98 42.92
N GLY A 477 -3.46 24.41 43.11
CA GLY A 477 -4.02 23.41 42.21
C GLY A 477 -4.25 23.91 40.78
N GLY A 478 -4.56 25.20 40.61
CA GLY A 478 -4.74 25.81 39.28
C GLY A 478 -3.45 25.83 38.47
N GLU A 479 -2.36 26.30 39.07
CA GLU A 479 -1.03 26.32 38.48
C GLU A 479 -0.50 24.91 38.21
N ALA A 480 -0.75 23.98 39.15
CA ALA A 480 -0.39 22.58 38.98
C ALA A 480 -1.06 21.93 37.76
N TRP A 481 -2.34 22.22 37.55
CA TRP A 481 -3.09 21.75 36.39
C TRP A 481 -2.59 22.35 35.08
N ARG A 482 -2.25 23.65 35.06
CA ARG A 482 -1.72 24.34 33.88
C ARG A 482 -0.33 23.80 33.48
N ALA A 483 0.52 23.49 34.44
CA ALA A 483 1.81 22.85 34.17
C ALA A 483 1.63 21.40 33.66
N PHE A 484 0.66 20.66 34.20
CA PHE A 484 0.31 19.32 33.72
C PHE A 484 -0.22 19.36 32.28
N GLU A 485 -1.04 20.36 31.95
CA GLU A 485 -1.56 20.56 30.60
C GLU A 485 -0.41 20.70 29.59
N LEU A 486 0.57 21.57 29.84
CA LEU A 486 1.76 21.71 29.00
C LEU A 486 2.49 20.39 28.75
N PHE A 487 2.68 19.59 29.80
CA PHE A 487 3.24 18.24 29.67
C PHE A 487 2.40 17.33 28.76
N PHE A 488 1.07 17.34 28.94
CA PHE A 488 0.16 16.50 28.17
C PHE A 488 0.15 16.88 26.68
N VAL A 489 0.09 18.17 26.37
CA VAL A 489 0.20 18.69 24.98
C VAL A 489 1.48 18.20 24.32
N ASN A 490 2.61 18.33 25.02
CA ASN A 490 3.91 17.97 24.48
C ASN A 490 3.99 16.47 24.18
N ILE A 491 3.46 15.61 25.05
CA ILE A 491 3.40 14.16 24.77
C ILE A 491 2.63 13.87 23.48
N VAL A 492 1.40 14.38 23.37
CA VAL A 492 0.54 14.10 22.20
C VAL A 492 1.19 14.58 20.92
N ALA A 493 1.74 15.80 20.94
CA ALA A 493 2.43 16.40 19.80
C ALA A 493 3.68 15.60 19.39
N ILE A 494 4.52 15.20 20.35
CA ILE A 494 5.73 14.42 20.08
C ILE A 494 5.38 13.06 19.48
N VAL A 495 4.41 12.33 20.05
CA VAL A 495 4.00 11.01 19.54
C VAL A 495 3.46 11.12 18.11
N LEU A 496 2.65 12.13 17.82
CA LEU A 496 2.15 12.40 16.47
C LEU A 496 3.28 12.75 15.50
N GLY A 497 4.17 13.66 15.87
CA GLY A 497 5.33 14.04 15.07
C GLY A 497 6.23 12.84 14.78
N SER A 498 6.51 12.03 15.80
CA SER A 498 7.30 10.81 15.65
C SER A 498 6.62 9.79 14.73
N ALA A 499 5.29 9.60 14.85
CA ALA A 499 4.55 8.72 13.95
C ALA A 499 4.61 9.20 12.48
N VAL A 500 4.46 10.50 12.24
CA VAL A 500 4.58 11.08 10.89
C VAL A 500 5.98 10.87 10.31
N SER A 501 7.02 11.14 11.10
CA SER A 501 8.42 10.96 10.69
C SER A 501 8.74 9.50 10.37
N MET A 502 8.39 8.57 11.25
CA MET A 502 8.61 7.13 11.04
C MET A 502 7.85 6.61 9.81
N PHE A 503 6.62 7.11 9.58
CA PHE A 503 5.86 6.78 8.38
C PHE A 503 6.54 7.29 7.10
N ALA A 504 7.11 8.51 7.13
CA ALA A 504 7.82 9.11 6.00
C ALA A 504 9.12 8.37 5.64
N VAL A 505 9.87 7.92 6.65
CA VAL A 505 11.11 7.14 6.50
C VAL A 505 10.86 5.70 5.98
N GLY A 506 9.59 5.29 5.91
CA GLY A 506 9.18 4.04 5.26
C GLY A 506 9.01 2.85 6.19
N LEU A 507 9.03 3.07 7.51
CA LEU A 507 8.72 2.07 8.54
C LEU A 507 7.21 1.79 8.53
N ARG A 508 6.71 1.15 7.49
CA ARG A 508 5.29 0.77 7.36
C ARG A 508 5.12 -0.68 7.79
N GLY A 509 4.14 -0.96 8.65
CA GLY A 509 3.66 -2.31 8.86
C GLY A 509 3.17 -2.94 7.54
N ASP A 510 3.26 -4.26 7.43
CA ASP A 510 2.87 -5.00 6.24
C ASP A 510 1.42 -4.64 5.86
N ARG A 511 1.19 -4.29 4.59
CA ARG A 511 -0.10 -3.73 4.13
C ARG A 511 -1.24 -4.73 4.30
N GLN A 512 -0.91 -6.03 4.31
CA GLN A 512 -1.82 -7.15 4.51
C GLN A 512 -2.11 -7.44 6.00
N GLN A 513 -1.34 -6.85 6.94
CA GLN A 513 -1.50 -7.01 8.39
C GLN A 513 -1.83 -5.71 9.14
N ARG A 514 -2.19 -4.63 8.42
CA ARG A 514 -2.64 -3.39 9.08
C ARG A 514 -3.89 -3.67 9.91
N ARG A 515 -3.74 -3.60 11.24
CA ARG A 515 -4.85 -3.86 12.15
C ARG A 515 -5.71 -2.59 12.30
N PRO A 516 -7.05 -2.71 12.34
CA PRO A 516 -7.95 -1.56 12.38
C PRO A 516 -7.72 -0.62 13.57
N TRP A 517 -7.28 -1.17 14.72
CA TRP A 517 -6.99 -0.38 15.92
C TRP A 517 -5.89 0.66 15.73
N GLN A 518 -4.93 0.43 14.82
CA GLN A 518 -3.80 1.35 14.57
C GLN A 518 -4.30 2.65 13.94
N ILE A 519 -5.21 2.50 12.97
CA ILE A 519 -5.84 3.62 12.27
C ILE A 519 -6.77 4.36 13.23
N GLN A 520 -7.54 3.63 14.04
CA GLN A 520 -8.40 4.23 15.07
C GLN A 520 -7.59 5.01 16.11
N LEU A 521 -6.44 4.50 16.56
CA LEU A 521 -5.58 5.18 17.53
C LEU A 521 -4.93 6.44 16.93
N LEU A 522 -4.45 6.38 15.69
CA LEU A 522 -3.92 7.57 14.99
C LEU A 522 -5.00 8.63 14.78
N LEU A 523 -6.19 8.23 14.35
CA LEU A 523 -7.33 9.13 14.19
C LEU A 523 -7.75 9.72 15.53
N GLY A 524 -7.83 8.91 16.58
CA GLY A 524 -8.12 9.36 17.94
C GLY A 524 -7.11 10.39 18.44
N LEU A 525 -5.81 10.12 18.29
CA LEU A 525 -4.76 11.08 18.66
C LEU A 525 -4.83 12.37 17.82
N SER A 526 -5.15 12.27 16.54
CA SER A 526 -5.31 13.44 15.67
C SER A 526 -6.54 14.27 16.05
N ILE A 527 -7.66 13.63 16.40
CA ILE A 527 -8.86 14.30 16.91
C ILE A 527 -8.54 15.00 18.23
N VAL A 528 -7.88 14.32 19.17
CA VAL A 528 -7.45 14.89 20.44
C VAL A 528 -6.53 16.09 20.21
N ALA A 529 -5.55 15.99 19.31
CA ALA A 529 -4.67 17.10 18.98
C ALA A 529 -5.44 18.30 18.39
N VAL A 530 -6.36 18.07 17.46
CA VAL A 530 -7.20 19.14 16.88
C VAL A 530 -8.09 19.77 17.95
N ALA A 531 -8.75 18.95 18.78
CA ALA A 531 -9.58 19.45 19.89
C ALA A 531 -8.75 20.28 20.86
N LEU A 532 -7.53 19.85 21.16
CA LEU A 532 -6.62 20.52 22.07
C LEU A 532 -6.16 21.86 21.49
N VAL A 533 -5.73 21.91 20.21
CA VAL A 533 -5.36 23.16 19.53
C VAL A 533 -6.54 24.14 19.47
N LEU A 534 -7.75 23.65 19.17
CA LEU A 534 -8.95 24.49 19.15
C LEU A 534 -9.31 25.02 20.54
N TRP A 535 -9.19 24.18 21.57
CA TRP A 535 -9.42 24.58 22.95
C TRP A 535 -8.40 25.61 23.43
N LEU A 536 -7.11 25.43 23.11
CA LEU A 536 -6.07 26.41 23.40
C LEU A 536 -6.34 27.76 22.72
N ARG A 537 -6.81 27.75 21.47
CA ARG A 537 -7.18 28.96 20.73
C ARG A 537 -8.41 29.67 21.31
N SER A 538 -9.31 28.94 21.97
CA SER A 538 -10.54 29.49 22.54
C SER A 538 -10.37 30.17 23.90
N ARG A 539 -9.16 30.11 24.49
CA ARG A 539 -8.90 30.72 25.80
C ARG A 539 -8.86 32.25 25.70
N PRO A 540 -9.58 32.97 26.57
CA PRO A 540 -9.37 34.41 26.71
C PRO A 540 -7.96 34.63 27.27
N HIS A 541 -7.17 35.45 26.57
CA HIS A 541 -5.81 35.85 26.96
C HIS A 541 -5.80 36.69 28.23
#